data_AF-A0A3C0GVK3-F1
#
_entry.id   AF-A0A3C0GVK3-F1
#
_cell.length_a   1.000
_cell.length_b   1.000
_cell.length_c   1.000
_cell.angle_alpha   90.00
_cell.angle_beta   90.00
_cell.angle_gamma   90.00
#
_symmetry.space_group_name_H-M   'P 1'
#
loop_
_entity.id
_entity.type
_entity.pdbx_description
1 polymer ?
#
loop_
_entity_poly.entity_id
_entity_poly.type
_entity_poly.pdbx_seq_one_letter_code
_entity_poly.pdbx_strand_id
1 'polypeptide(L)' 'MKILLVGASGTLGQAVATTLGSHHQLIRAGRHGGDAQVDLTDDASVQALF' A
#
# COMPACT_ATOMS: atom_id res chain seq x y z
N MET A 1 8.42 -7.40 -10.41
CA MET A 1 7.31 -6.45 -10.72
C MET A 1 7.10 -5.54 -9.52
N LYS A 2 6.60 -4.32 -9.75
CA LYS A 2 6.22 -3.39 -8.68
C LYS A 2 4.75 -3.56 -8.35
N ILE A 3 4.41 -3.63 -7.07
CA ILE A 3 3.04 -3.80 -6.58
C ILE A 3 2.76 -2.69 -5.57
N LEU A 4 1.72 -1.89 -5.81
CA LEU A 4 1.20 -0.93 -4.84
C LEU A 4 0.22 -1.66 -3.90
N LEU A 5 0.55 -1.72 -2.60
CA LEU A 5 -0.27 -2.36 -1.59
C LEU A 5 -0.84 -1.31 -0.63
N VAL A 6 -2.13 -1.00 -0.76
CA VAL A 6 -2.84 -0.12 0.16
C VAL A 6 -3.29 -0.90 1.40
N GLY A 7 -3.05 -0.37 2.60
CA GLY A 7 -3.43 -1.01 3.86
C GLY A 7 -2.44 -2.07 4.35
N ALA A 8 -1.17 -1.98 3.93
CA ALA A 8 -0.12 -2.94 4.30
C ALA A 8 0.14 -3.07 5.81
N SER A 9 -0.29 -2.09 6.62
CA SER A 9 -0.13 -2.08 8.07
C SER A 9 -1.22 -2.86 8.83
N GLY A 10 -2.34 -3.20 8.20
CA GLY A 10 -3.40 -4.00 8.84
C GLY A 10 -3.04 -5.48 8.94
N THR A 11 -3.74 -6.24 9.78
CA THR A 11 -3.48 -7.68 10.02
C THR A 11 -3.37 -8.49 8.73
N LEU A 12 -4.31 -8.31 7.79
CA LEU A 12 -4.26 -8.97 6.49
C LEU A 12 -3.16 -8.39 5.59
N GLY A 13 -3.02 -7.07 5.56
CA GLY A 13 -2.02 -6.37 4.76
C GLY A 13 -0.59 -6.81 5.09
N GLN A 14 -0.29 -7.08 6.36
CA GLN A 14 1.03 -7.58 6.78
C GLN A 14 1.31 -9.00 6.27
N ALA A 15 0.31 -9.90 6.32
CA ALA A 15 0.45 -11.25 5.76
C ALA A 15 0.69 -11.19 4.25
N VAL A 16 -0.11 -10.39 3.53
CA VAL A 16 0.05 -10.17 2.09
C VAL A 16 1.42 -9.56 1.76
N ALA A 17 1.87 -8.56 2.52
CA ALA A 17 3.17 -7.93 2.32
C ALA A 17 4.33 -8.92 2.52
N THR A 18 4.18 -9.86 3.46
CA THR A 18 5.18 -10.90 3.72
C THR A 18 5.26 -11.88 2.56
N THR A 19 4.11 -12.35 2.07
CA THR A 19 4.06 -13.32 0.96
C THR A 19 4.51 -12.72 -0.36
N LEU A 20 4.12 -11.48 -0.67
CA LEU A 20 4.46 -10.84 -1.94
C LEU A 20 5.85 -10.21 -1.94
N GLY A 21 6.33 -9.74 -0.78
CA GLY A 21 7.61 -9.04 -0.65
C GLY A 21 8.84 -9.92 -0.93
N SER A 22 8.70 -11.25 -0.92
CA SER A 22 9.80 -12.17 -1.25
C SER A 22 10.15 -12.19 -2.74
N HIS A 23 9.20 -11.87 -3.63
CA HIS A 23 9.37 -11.98 -5.08
C HIS A 23 9.08 -10.67 -5.82
N HIS A 24 8.51 -9.67 -5.14
CA HIS A 24 8.06 -8.44 -5.74
C HIS A 24 8.50 -7.22 -4.93
N GLN A 25 8.68 -6.10 -5.63
CA GLN A 25 8.93 -4.82 -4.98
C GLN A 25 7.58 -4.23 -4.57
N LEU A 26 7.35 -4.14 -3.27
CA LEU A 26 6.14 -3.55 -2.71
C LEU A 26 6.33 -2.06 -2.48
N ILE A 27 5.36 -1.27 -2.88
CA ILE A 27 5.16 0.12 -2.45
C ILE A 27 3.96 0.10 -1.52
N ARG A 28 4.15 0.44 -0.26
CA ARG A 28 3.10 0.37 0.76
C ARG A 28 2.41 1.72 0.85
N ALA A 29 1.11 1.75 0.66
CA ALA A 29 0.30 2.95 0.83
C ALA A 29 -0.64 2.81 2.02
N GLY A 30 -0.88 3.90 2.74
CA GLY A 30 -1.81 3.89 3.86
C GLY A 30 -2.18 5.28 4.35
N ARG A 31 -3.26 5.37 5.13
CA ARG A 31 -3.80 6.65 5.61
C ARG A 31 -2.86 7.37 6.60
N HIS A 32 -2.17 6.62 7.45
CA HIS A 32 -1.33 7.18 8.54
C HIS A 32 0.13 6.72 8.47
N GLY A 33 0.54 6.06 7.40
CA GLY A 33 1.91 5.54 7.26
C GLY A 33 2.05 4.58 6.08
N GLY A 34 3.30 4.29 5.74
CA GLY A 34 3.68 3.59 4.52
C GLY A 34 4.71 4.39 3.73
N ASP A 35 5.10 3.86 2.58
CA ASP A 35 5.97 4.54 1.61
C ASP A 35 5.23 5.68 0.89
N ALA A 36 3.91 5.58 0.78
CA ALA A 36 3.02 6.63 0.28
C ALA A 36 1.81 6.82 1.21
N GLN A 37 1.31 8.05 1.29
CA GLN A 37 0.06 8.33 1.99
C GLN A 37 -1.12 8.37 1.02
N VAL A 38 -2.23 7.77 1.42
CA VAL A 38 -3.48 7.82 0.67
C VAL A 38 -4.67 7.81 1.61
N ASP A 39 -5.64 8.68 1.32
CA ASP A 39 -6.97 8.59 1.87
C ASP A 39 -7.94 7.98 0.84
N LEU A 40 -8.38 6.75 1.08
CA LEU A 40 -9.31 6.04 0.18
C LEU A 40 -10.71 6.65 0.13
N THR A 41 -11.03 7.60 1.01
CA THR A 41 -12.31 8.33 0.96
C THR A 41 -12.25 9.62 0.14
N ASP A 42 -11.08 9.97 -0.41
CA ASP A 42 -10.86 11.15 -1.24
C ASP A 42 -10.29 10.74 -2.61
N ASP A 43 -11.08 10.93 -3.66
CA ASP A 43 -10.70 10.58 -5.04
C ASP A 43 -9.44 11.34 -5.50
N ALA A 44 -9.23 12.58 -5.05
CA ALA A 44 -8.04 13.36 -5.40
C ALA A 44 -6.79 12.75 -4.74
N SER A 45 -6.92 12.25 -3.51
CA SER A 45 -5.85 11.54 -2.81
C SER A 45 -5.47 10.24 -3.53
N VAL A 46 -6.46 9.49 -4.02
CA VAL A 46 -6.22 8.26 -4.80
C VAL A 46 -5.54 8.56 -6.13
N GLN A 47 -5.95 9.63 -6.82
CA GLN A 47 -5.32 10.04 -8.09
C GLN A 47 -3.84 10.42 -7.90
N ALA A 48 -3.48 11.04 -6.77
CA ALA A 48 -2.10 11.43 -6.48
C ALA A 48 -1.12 10.25 -6.28
N LEU A 49 -1.62 9.01 -6.18
CA LEU A 49 -0.78 7.81 -6.09
C LEU A 49 -0.21 7.34 -7.44
N PHE A 50 -0.78 7.81 -8.55
CA PHE A 50 -0.46 7.37 -9.91
C PHE A 50 0.23 8.48 -10.72
#